data_AF-A0AAV5NAQ0-F1
#
_entry.id   AF-A0AAV5NAQ0-F1
#
_cell.length_a   1.000
_cell.length_b   1.000
_cell.length_c   1.000
_cell.angle_alpha   90.00
_cell.angle_beta   90.00
_cell.angle_gamma   90.00
#
_symmetry.space_group_name_H-M   'P 1'
#
loop_
_entity.id
_entity.type
_entity.pdbx_description
1 polymer ?
#
loop_
_entity_poly.entity_id
_entity_poly.type
_entity_poly.pdbx_seq_one_letter_code
_entity_poly.pdbx_strand_id
1 'polypeptide(L)'
;MTFKGLRALAAAGMLLAGFAPTAHAAGQVNTTFAIYMRGLHVLDADASYQIEPWGYGGTTHIRPAGLISWFVTMDIHSRVEGDFVPGGNVKPIRYDSGGLSRGQHRRVLLTYNGNTPHVDILEPAETDRDPIPDSDLPHTIDTLSGMARLLETLTQTKSCEGSGVIFDGLRLTKMTVHGPVTSDIPQSHKQAYSGPALRCDFVGQQIAGFVKDSPNRSKMAAPQPGSAWFKEIDGAGLVPVRIEFNHPKLGHVTVVMQQPLPPSKSTAVLSQ
;
A
#
# COMPACT_ATOMS: atom_id res chain seq x y z
N MET A 1 44.93 -15.95 -56.90
CA MET A 1 45.40 -14.59 -56.55
C MET A 1 44.35 -13.61 -57.05
N THR A 2 43.49 -13.17 -56.14
CA THR A 2 42.29 -12.37 -56.41
C THR A 2 42.50 -10.97 -55.83
N PHE A 3 42.49 -9.95 -56.69
CA PHE A 3 42.37 -8.55 -56.31
C PHE A 3 41.31 -7.92 -57.20
N LYS A 4 40.23 -7.42 -56.58
CA LYS A 4 39.43 -6.30 -57.08
C LYS A 4 38.57 -5.80 -55.94
N GLY A 5 38.94 -4.63 -55.42
CA GLY A 5 38.10 -3.85 -54.53
C GLY A 5 37.07 -3.06 -55.32
N LEU A 6 35.93 -2.79 -54.68
CA LEU A 6 35.19 -1.56 -54.89
C LEU A 6 34.55 -1.17 -53.55
N ARG A 7 34.91 0.03 -53.09
CA ARG A 7 34.47 0.63 -51.83
C ARG A 7 33.02 1.12 -52.00
N ALA A 8 32.12 0.64 -51.15
CA ALA A 8 30.80 1.24 -50.99
C ALA A 8 30.82 2.16 -49.77
N LEU A 9 30.64 3.47 -50.00
CA LEU A 9 30.22 4.41 -48.97
C LEU A 9 28.73 4.17 -48.70
N ALA A 10 28.36 3.91 -47.45
CA ALA A 10 26.99 3.97 -46.99
C ALA A 10 26.93 4.72 -45.66
N ALA A 11 26.01 5.68 -45.61
CA ALA A 11 25.92 6.78 -44.67
C ALA A 11 25.69 6.36 -43.21
N ALA A 12 26.36 7.05 -42.29
CA ALA A 12 26.09 7.00 -40.86
C ALA A 12 24.76 7.71 -40.55
N GLY A 13 23.69 6.94 -40.44
CA GLY A 13 22.43 7.40 -39.86
C GLY A 13 22.57 7.52 -38.35
N MET A 14 22.66 8.75 -37.86
CA MET A 14 22.72 9.08 -36.43
C MET A 14 21.34 8.77 -35.81
N LEU A 15 21.23 7.62 -35.15
CA LEU A 15 20.07 7.24 -34.34
C LEU A 15 19.97 8.17 -33.13
N LEU A 16 19.16 9.22 -33.24
CA LEU A 16 18.64 9.96 -32.09
C LEU A 16 17.71 9.02 -31.33
N ALA A 17 18.27 8.30 -30.36
CA ALA A 17 17.49 7.61 -29.34
C ALA A 17 16.77 8.68 -28.50
N GLY A 18 15.55 9.03 -28.92
CA GLY A 18 14.66 9.84 -28.13
C GLY A 18 14.35 9.08 -26.84
N PHE A 19 14.84 9.59 -25.71
CA PHE A 19 14.34 9.23 -24.40
C PHE A 19 12.88 9.68 -24.33
N ALA A 20 11.95 8.78 -24.65
CA ALA A 20 10.55 9.03 -24.36
C ALA A 20 10.42 9.11 -22.83
N PRO A 21 10.01 10.26 -22.25
CA PRO A 21 9.68 10.31 -20.85
C PRO A 21 8.55 9.30 -20.61
N THR A 22 8.68 8.46 -19.59
CA THR A 22 7.60 7.61 -19.10
C THR A 22 6.43 8.51 -18.75
N ALA A 23 5.41 8.51 -19.61
CA ALA A 23 4.17 9.20 -19.36
C ALA A 23 3.54 8.55 -18.12
N HIS A 24 3.58 9.25 -16.99
CA HIS A 24 2.71 8.92 -15.87
C HIS A 24 1.29 9.03 -16.38
N ALA A 25 0.50 7.96 -16.22
CA ALA A 25 -0.93 8.06 -16.45
C ALA A 25 -1.46 9.19 -15.55
N ALA A 26 -2.27 10.10 -16.10
CA ALA A 26 -2.87 11.16 -15.32
C ALA A 26 -3.63 10.54 -14.13
N GLY A 27 -3.41 11.06 -12.91
CA GLY A 27 -4.04 10.52 -11.70
C GLY A 27 -3.25 9.42 -10.97
N GLN A 28 -2.11 8.95 -11.51
CA GLN A 28 -1.24 8.02 -10.80
C GLN A 28 -0.40 8.73 -9.73
N VAL A 29 -0.48 8.24 -8.49
CA VAL A 29 0.32 8.71 -7.35
C VAL A 29 1.48 7.75 -7.11
N ASN A 30 2.70 8.27 -7.16
CA ASN A 30 3.93 7.54 -6.85
C ASN A 30 4.61 8.18 -5.64
N THR A 31 4.85 7.40 -4.60
CA THR A 31 5.41 7.90 -3.34
C THR A 31 6.29 6.85 -2.66
N THR A 32 7.24 7.34 -1.87
CA THR A 32 8.10 6.51 -1.03
C THR A 32 7.88 6.86 0.43
N PHE A 33 7.70 5.82 1.24
CA PHE A 33 7.55 5.91 2.68
C PHE A 33 8.77 5.31 3.39
N ALA A 34 9.17 5.94 4.50
CA ALA A 34 10.08 5.33 5.46
C ALA A 34 9.29 4.83 6.66
N ILE A 35 9.61 3.62 7.10
CA ILE A 35 8.96 2.94 8.23
C ILE A 35 9.95 2.86 9.38
N TYR A 36 9.51 3.37 10.52
CA TYR A 36 10.25 3.40 11.76
C TYR A 36 9.60 2.46 12.77
N MET A 37 10.42 1.69 13.49
CA MET A 37 9.97 0.88 14.62
C MET A 37 10.75 1.31 15.85
N ARG A 38 10.03 1.76 16.90
CA ARG A 38 10.65 2.32 18.13
C ARG A 38 11.69 3.42 17.82
N GLY A 39 11.43 4.23 16.80
CA GLY A 39 12.29 5.34 16.37
C GLY A 39 13.43 4.96 15.43
N LEU A 40 13.68 3.67 15.18
CA LEU A 40 14.71 3.21 14.24
C LEU A 40 14.12 3.08 12.83
N HIS A 41 14.76 3.68 11.82
CA HIS A 41 14.40 3.47 10.41
C HIS A 41 14.77 2.04 10.00
N VAL A 42 13.75 1.24 9.68
CA VAL A 42 13.92 -0.21 9.46
C VAL A 42 13.52 -0.66 8.08
N LEU A 43 12.56 0.01 7.43
CA LEU A 43 12.10 -0.34 6.09
C LEU A 43 11.85 0.92 5.25
N ASP A 44 11.98 0.77 3.94
CA ASP A 44 11.43 1.66 2.94
C ASP A 44 10.29 0.94 2.21
N ALA A 45 9.26 1.69 1.81
CA ALA A 45 8.14 1.20 1.02
C ALA A 45 7.85 2.16 -0.13
N ASP A 46 8.01 1.69 -1.36
CA ASP A 46 7.56 2.39 -2.55
C ASP A 46 6.09 2.01 -2.82
N ALA A 47 5.24 2.99 -3.09
CA ALA A 47 3.83 2.80 -3.40
C ALA A 47 3.46 3.55 -4.67
N SER A 48 2.75 2.86 -5.57
CA SER A 48 2.20 3.39 -6.81
C SER A 48 0.73 3.05 -6.87
N TYR A 49 -0.17 4.03 -6.93
CA TYR A 49 -1.60 3.73 -7.00
C TYR A 49 -2.36 4.74 -7.86
N GLN A 50 -3.54 4.34 -8.30
CA GLN A 50 -4.48 5.16 -9.03
C GLN A 50 -5.88 4.95 -8.44
N ILE A 51 -6.59 6.04 -8.23
CA ILE A 51 -7.97 6.06 -7.74
C ILE A 51 -8.78 6.78 -8.80
N GLU A 52 -9.77 6.09 -9.36
CA GLU A 52 -10.71 6.60 -10.34
C GLU A 52 -12.13 6.52 -9.75
N PRO A 53 -13.12 7.25 -10.30
CA PRO A 53 -14.49 7.18 -9.80
C PRO A 53 -15.11 5.77 -9.83
N TRP A 54 -14.62 4.88 -10.68
CA TRP A 54 -15.11 3.50 -10.83
C TRP A 54 -14.30 2.46 -10.06
N GLY A 55 -13.05 2.74 -9.66
CA GLY A 55 -12.21 1.73 -9.04
C GLY A 55 -10.81 2.20 -8.69
N TYR A 56 -10.01 1.27 -8.21
CA TYR A 56 -8.68 1.52 -7.72
C TYR A 56 -7.73 0.39 -8.11
N GLY A 57 -6.46 0.75 -8.21
CA GLY A 57 -5.38 -0.20 -8.39
C GLY A 57 -4.09 0.34 -7.81
N GLY A 58 -3.21 -0.56 -7.38
CA GLY A 58 -1.92 -0.13 -6.87
C GLY A 58 -0.93 -1.27 -6.66
N THR A 59 0.31 -0.87 -6.49
CA THR A 59 1.43 -1.74 -6.16
C THR A 59 2.24 -1.17 -5.01
N THR A 60 2.90 -2.06 -4.27
CA THR A 60 3.86 -1.70 -3.23
C THR A 60 5.12 -2.52 -3.38
N HIS A 61 6.26 -1.96 -3.00
CA HIS A 61 7.54 -2.65 -2.90
C HIS A 61 8.22 -2.26 -1.58
N ILE A 62 8.39 -3.23 -0.68
CA ILE A 62 8.89 -3.02 0.68
C ILE A 62 10.24 -3.71 0.85
N ARG A 63 11.22 -2.96 1.33
CA ARG A 63 12.60 -3.43 1.50
C ARG A 63 13.23 -2.94 2.81
N PRO A 64 14.19 -3.67 3.40
CA PRO A 64 14.96 -3.23 4.55
C PRO A 64 15.69 -1.92 4.27
N ALA A 65 15.79 -1.08 5.30
CA ALA A 65 16.51 0.19 5.26
C ALA A 65 17.44 0.32 6.48
N GLY A 66 18.36 1.28 6.44
CA GLY A 66 19.28 1.52 7.55
C GLY A 66 20.16 0.33 7.92
N LEU A 67 20.59 0.26 9.18
CA LEU A 67 21.52 -0.76 9.68
C LEU A 67 20.92 -2.18 9.71
N ILE A 68 19.59 -2.31 9.74
CA ILE A 68 18.95 -3.64 9.75
C ILE A 68 19.10 -4.36 8.41
N SER A 69 19.32 -3.62 7.31
CA SER A 69 19.57 -4.19 5.98
C SER A 69 20.81 -5.10 5.89
N TRP A 70 21.75 -4.99 6.84
CA TRP A 70 22.93 -5.87 6.91
C TRP A 70 22.63 -7.26 7.49
N PHE A 71 21.49 -7.41 8.18
CA PHE A 71 21.14 -8.63 8.91
C PHE A 71 19.81 -9.25 8.49
N VAL A 72 18.96 -8.47 7.80
CA VAL A 72 17.64 -8.89 7.36
C VAL A 72 17.56 -8.79 5.85
N THR A 73 17.35 -9.93 5.21
CA THR A 73 16.96 -9.97 3.80
C THR A 73 15.44 -10.03 3.71
N MET A 74 14.86 -9.01 3.11
CA MET A 74 13.44 -8.93 2.82
C MET A 74 13.24 -8.18 1.51
N ASP A 75 12.27 -8.62 0.73
CA ASP A 75 11.86 -7.99 -0.52
C ASP A 75 10.42 -8.42 -0.76
N ILE A 76 9.46 -7.51 -0.60
CA ILE A 76 8.03 -7.82 -0.69
C ILE A 76 7.40 -6.90 -1.73
N HIS A 77 6.79 -7.51 -2.74
CA HIS A 77 5.95 -6.84 -3.71
C HIS A 77 4.49 -7.18 -3.47
N SER A 78 3.62 -6.18 -3.57
CA SER A 78 2.18 -6.40 -3.55
C SER A 78 1.48 -5.67 -4.70
N ARG A 79 0.33 -6.19 -5.11
CA ARG A 79 -0.57 -5.60 -6.10
C ARG A 79 -2.02 -5.76 -5.63
N VAL A 80 -2.82 -4.72 -5.80
CA VAL A 80 -4.24 -4.72 -5.50
C VAL A 80 -5.04 -4.12 -6.66
N GLU A 81 -6.23 -4.65 -6.89
CA GLU A 81 -7.20 -4.15 -7.87
C GLU A 81 -8.62 -4.36 -7.34
N GLY A 82 -9.50 -3.39 -7.58
CA GLY A 82 -10.90 -3.50 -7.24
C GLY A 82 -11.75 -2.33 -7.74
N ASP A 83 -13.06 -2.47 -7.59
CA ASP A 83 -14.03 -1.46 -7.98
C ASP A 83 -14.55 -0.68 -6.77
N PHE A 84 -14.99 0.56 -7.00
CA PHE A 84 -15.84 1.27 -6.04
C PHE A 84 -17.30 0.93 -6.30
N VAL A 85 -18.07 0.85 -5.23
CA VAL A 85 -19.53 0.64 -5.29
C VAL A 85 -20.24 1.74 -4.50
N PRO A 86 -21.52 2.01 -4.79
CA PRO A 86 -22.27 3.08 -4.14
C PRO A 86 -22.15 3.07 -2.61
N GLY A 87 -22.09 4.27 -2.01
CA GLY A 87 -21.95 4.44 -0.57
C GLY A 87 -20.50 4.40 -0.06
N GLY A 88 -19.50 4.60 -0.93
CA GLY A 88 -18.09 4.67 -0.54
C GLY A 88 -17.47 3.31 -0.19
N ASN A 89 -18.10 2.22 -0.62
CA ASN A 89 -17.62 0.87 -0.38
C ASN A 89 -16.74 0.39 -1.54
N VAL A 90 -15.98 -0.68 -1.29
CA VAL A 90 -15.11 -1.32 -2.28
C VAL A 90 -15.60 -2.74 -2.57
N LYS A 91 -15.37 -3.17 -3.80
CA LYS A 91 -15.48 -4.56 -4.24
C LYS A 91 -14.12 -5.00 -4.77
N PRO A 92 -13.25 -5.58 -3.92
CA PRO A 92 -11.94 -6.05 -4.35
C PRO A 92 -12.09 -7.10 -5.46
N ILE A 93 -11.12 -7.16 -6.37
CA ILE A 93 -11.04 -8.17 -7.44
C ILE A 93 -9.87 -9.11 -7.15
N ARG A 94 -8.71 -8.54 -6.82
CA ARG A 94 -7.47 -9.29 -6.63
C ARG A 94 -6.53 -8.60 -5.66
N TYR A 95 -5.88 -9.39 -4.81
CA TYR A 95 -4.75 -8.98 -3.99
C TYR A 95 -3.64 -10.03 -4.08
N ASP A 96 -2.47 -9.64 -4.56
CA ASP A 96 -1.29 -10.52 -4.70
C ASP A 96 -0.17 -9.91 -3.87
N SER A 97 0.45 -10.67 -2.97
CA SER A 97 1.58 -10.20 -2.18
C SER A 97 2.60 -11.31 -2.02
N GLY A 98 3.85 -11.06 -2.40
CA GLY A 98 4.90 -12.06 -2.27
C GLY A 98 6.31 -11.52 -2.40
N GLY A 99 7.27 -12.41 -2.17
CA GLY A 99 8.69 -12.11 -2.20
C GLY A 99 9.45 -12.77 -1.04
N LEU A 100 10.66 -12.31 -0.76
CA LEU A 100 11.52 -12.85 0.29
C LEU A 100 11.13 -12.27 1.65
N SER A 101 10.75 -13.13 2.60
CA SER A 101 10.42 -12.73 3.96
C SER A 101 10.74 -13.85 4.94
N ARG A 102 11.32 -13.51 6.10
CA ARG A 102 11.72 -14.49 7.14
C ARG A 102 12.63 -15.60 6.59
N GLY A 103 13.52 -15.26 5.65
CA GLY A 103 14.47 -16.20 5.05
C GLY A 103 13.88 -17.16 4.00
N GLN A 104 12.63 -16.98 3.58
CA GLN A 104 11.99 -17.82 2.56
C GLN A 104 11.15 -16.99 1.59
N HIS A 105 10.99 -17.47 0.36
CA HIS A 105 9.99 -16.92 -0.55
C HIS A 105 8.60 -17.24 -0.01
N ARG A 106 7.75 -16.22 0.07
CA ARG A 106 6.36 -16.35 0.48
C ARG A 106 5.46 -15.65 -0.53
N ARG A 107 4.25 -16.14 -0.70
CA ARG A 107 3.24 -15.53 -1.55
C ARG A 107 1.84 -15.81 -1.04
N VAL A 108 1.00 -14.79 -1.09
CA VAL A 108 -0.44 -14.88 -0.88
C VAL A 108 -1.12 -14.30 -2.12
N LEU A 109 -2.02 -15.05 -2.73
CA LEU A 109 -2.91 -14.56 -3.77
C LEU A 109 -4.35 -14.74 -3.33
N LEU A 110 -5.06 -13.63 -3.25
CA LEU A 110 -6.50 -13.58 -3.04
C LEU A 110 -7.19 -13.14 -4.33
N THR A 111 -8.22 -13.86 -4.72
CA THR A 111 -9.21 -13.42 -5.70
C THR A 111 -10.58 -13.34 -5.04
N TYR A 112 -11.47 -12.53 -5.60
CA TYR A 112 -12.78 -12.29 -5.00
C TYR A 112 -13.89 -12.76 -5.94
N ASN A 113 -14.69 -13.69 -5.45
CA ASN A 113 -15.90 -14.16 -6.13
C ASN A 113 -17.11 -13.48 -5.49
N GLY A 114 -17.60 -12.42 -6.13
CA GLY A 114 -18.59 -11.53 -5.51
C GLY A 114 -17.94 -10.73 -4.38
N ASN A 115 -18.38 -10.96 -3.13
CA ASN A 115 -17.83 -10.29 -1.94
C ASN A 115 -17.07 -11.25 -1.02
N THR A 116 -16.72 -12.45 -1.51
CA THR A 116 -16.03 -13.45 -0.70
C THR A 116 -14.62 -13.68 -1.27
N PRO A 117 -13.56 -13.52 -0.46
CA PRO A 117 -12.21 -13.84 -0.89
C PRO A 117 -12.02 -15.36 -1.02
N HIS A 118 -11.18 -15.74 -1.97
CA HIS A 118 -10.66 -17.08 -2.14
C HIS A 118 -9.12 -17.01 -2.12
N VAL A 119 -8.49 -17.93 -1.38
CA VAL A 119 -7.03 -18.02 -1.29
C VAL A 119 -6.54 -18.94 -2.41
N ASP A 120 -6.14 -18.36 -3.55
CA ASP A 120 -5.63 -19.13 -4.69
C ASP A 120 -4.22 -19.65 -4.44
N ILE A 121 -3.39 -18.87 -3.76
CA ILE A 121 -1.99 -19.21 -3.44
C ILE A 121 -1.73 -18.84 -1.99
N LEU A 122 -1.15 -19.77 -1.24
CA LEU A 122 -0.58 -19.53 0.08
C LEU A 122 0.69 -20.34 0.23
N GLU A 123 1.83 -19.68 0.00
CA GLU A 123 3.14 -20.32 -0.03
C GLU A 123 4.09 -19.65 0.98
N PRO A 124 4.81 -20.42 1.81
CA PRO A 124 4.50 -21.81 2.14
C PRO A 124 3.13 -21.90 2.85
N ALA A 125 2.55 -23.10 2.88
CA ALA A 125 1.34 -23.33 3.66
C ALA A 125 1.60 -23.05 5.15
N GLU A 126 0.72 -22.27 5.79
CA GLU A 126 0.81 -21.91 7.21
C GLU A 126 -0.16 -22.78 8.02
N THR A 127 0.30 -23.96 8.45
CA THR A 127 -0.54 -24.97 9.13
C THR A 127 -0.62 -24.78 10.66
N ASP A 128 0.17 -23.86 11.19
CA ASP A 128 0.30 -23.55 12.62
C ASP A 128 -0.76 -22.56 13.13
N ARG A 129 -1.84 -22.32 12.37
CA ARG A 129 -2.89 -21.36 12.71
C ARG A 129 -4.23 -22.00 13.01
N ASP A 130 -5.00 -21.34 13.88
CA ASP A 130 -6.42 -21.62 14.08
C ASP A 130 -7.13 -21.48 12.72
N PRO A 131 -7.98 -22.44 12.32
CA PRO A 131 -8.72 -22.34 11.08
C PRO A 131 -9.67 -21.15 11.12
N ILE A 132 -9.88 -20.52 9.96
CA ILE A 132 -10.89 -19.48 9.78
C ILE A 132 -12.12 -20.17 9.16
N PRO A 133 -13.29 -20.12 9.80
CA PRO A 133 -14.51 -20.66 9.20
C PRO A 133 -14.84 -19.97 7.88
N ASP A 134 -15.25 -20.74 6.86
CA ASP A 134 -15.66 -20.17 5.56
C ASP A 134 -16.84 -19.18 5.70
N SER A 135 -17.65 -19.34 6.75
CA SER A 135 -18.75 -18.42 7.09
C SER A 135 -18.28 -17.01 7.46
N ASP A 136 -17.01 -16.84 7.83
CA ASP A 136 -16.46 -15.58 8.33
C ASP A 136 -15.73 -14.79 7.22
N LEU A 137 -15.57 -15.38 6.03
CA LEU A 137 -14.90 -14.77 4.88
C LEU A 137 -15.77 -13.80 4.06
N PRO A 138 -17.09 -14.02 3.86
CA PRO A 138 -17.92 -13.09 3.11
C PRO A 138 -17.82 -11.65 3.63
N HIS A 139 -17.78 -10.68 2.71
CA HIS A 139 -17.68 -9.24 2.97
C HIS A 139 -16.36 -8.76 3.60
N THR A 140 -15.36 -9.62 3.71
CA THR A 140 -14.00 -9.20 4.07
C THR A 140 -13.30 -8.59 2.86
N ILE A 141 -12.30 -7.74 3.13
CA ILE A 141 -11.48 -7.07 2.10
C ILE A 141 -9.99 -7.19 2.46
N ASP A 142 -9.08 -7.02 1.52
CA ASP A 142 -7.65 -7.01 1.84
C ASP A 142 -7.19 -5.65 2.41
N THR A 143 -5.96 -5.59 2.89
CA THR A 143 -5.41 -4.43 3.58
C THR A 143 -5.34 -3.19 2.68
N LEU A 144 -4.97 -3.35 1.40
CA LEU A 144 -4.84 -2.23 0.48
C LEU A 144 -6.21 -1.77 -0.03
N SER A 145 -7.14 -2.69 -0.24
CA SER A 145 -8.55 -2.36 -0.49
C SER A 145 -9.20 -1.62 0.68
N GLY A 146 -8.81 -1.94 1.92
CA GLY A 146 -9.22 -1.18 3.11
C GLY A 146 -8.72 0.28 3.10
N MET A 147 -7.48 0.51 2.68
CA MET A 147 -6.94 1.86 2.51
C MET A 147 -7.64 2.62 1.38
N ALA A 148 -7.89 1.95 0.25
CA ALA A 148 -8.65 2.53 -0.87
C ALA A 148 -10.05 2.95 -0.43
N ARG A 149 -10.76 2.10 0.35
CA ARG A 149 -12.07 2.42 0.91
C ARG A 149 -12.02 3.64 1.82
N LEU A 150 -11.00 3.75 2.68
CA LEU A 150 -10.82 4.89 3.56
C LEU A 150 -10.59 6.19 2.78
N LEU A 151 -9.69 6.16 1.78
CA LEU A 151 -9.42 7.31 0.92
C LEU A 151 -10.66 7.75 0.14
N GLU A 152 -11.41 6.81 -0.42
CA GLU A 152 -12.65 7.11 -1.14
C GLU A 152 -13.72 7.69 -0.22
N THR A 153 -13.93 7.07 0.95
CA THR A 153 -14.89 7.58 1.95
C THR A 153 -14.53 9.00 2.37
N LEU A 154 -13.26 9.26 2.68
CA LEU A 154 -12.78 10.58 3.07
C LEU A 154 -12.93 11.60 1.94
N THR A 155 -12.68 11.19 0.69
CA THR A 155 -12.81 12.05 -0.48
C THR A 155 -14.26 12.47 -0.74
N GLN A 156 -15.17 11.48 -0.76
CA GLN A 156 -16.58 11.67 -1.12
C GLN A 156 -17.40 12.31 0.01
N THR A 157 -17.15 11.90 1.25
CA THR A 157 -18.04 12.24 2.38
C THR A 157 -17.41 13.22 3.37
N LYS A 158 -16.11 13.49 3.24
CA LYS A 158 -15.32 14.23 4.24
C LYS A 158 -15.36 13.58 5.63
N SER A 159 -15.65 12.28 5.69
CA SER A 159 -15.71 11.47 6.90
C SER A 159 -14.75 10.28 6.79
N CYS A 160 -14.20 9.83 7.92
CA CYS A 160 -13.47 8.57 8.03
C CYS A 160 -14.31 7.48 8.72
N GLU A 161 -15.56 7.79 9.10
CA GLU A 161 -16.41 6.88 9.87
C GLU A 161 -16.66 5.59 9.11
N GLY A 162 -16.32 4.47 9.74
CA GLY A 162 -16.62 3.17 9.15
C GLY A 162 -16.05 2.00 9.92
N SER A 163 -16.46 0.80 9.50
CA SER A 163 -15.91 -0.45 10.01
C SER A 163 -15.87 -1.52 8.94
N GLY A 164 -15.00 -2.51 9.11
CA GLY A 164 -14.86 -3.62 8.19
C GLY A 164 -14.00 -4.72 8.77
N VAL A 165 -13.92 -5.84 8.07
CA VAL A 165 -13.03 -6.95 8.44
C VAL A 165 -12.02 -7.12 7.32
N ILE A 166 -10.74 -7.01 7.68
CA ILE A 166 -9.63 -7.25 6.78
C ILE A 166 -9.25 -8.73 6.82
N PHE A 167 -9.12 -9.35 5.66
CA PHE A 167 -8.53 -10.67 5.49
C PHE A 167 -7.23 -10.56 4.67
N ASP A 168 -6.12 -11.00 5.25
CA ASP A 168 -4.79 -10.96 4.62
C ASP A 168 -4.35 -12.31 4.03
N GLY A 169 -5.27 -13.27 3.93
CA GLY A 169 -5.00 -14.66 3.55
C GLY A 169 -4.71 -15.58 4.74
N LEU A 170 -4.43 -15.02 5.93
CA LEU A 170 -4.02 -15.80 7.10
C LEU A 170 -4.81 -15.49 8.37
N ARG A 171 -5.43 -14.32 8.47
CA ARG A 171 -6.15 -13.88 9.66
C ARG A 171 -7.21 -12.84 9.32
N LEU A 172 -8.21 -12.77 10.18
CA LEU A 172 -9.23 -11.73 10.16
C LEU A 172 -8.89 -10.64 11.17
N THR A 173 -8.92 -9.39 10.73
CA THR A 173 -8.73 -8.21 11.57
C THR A 173 -9.93 -7.29 11.45
N LYS A 174 -10.69 -7.12 12.52
CA LYS A 174 -11.73 -6.11 12.57
C LYS A 174 -11.09 -4.73 12.65
N MET A 175 -11.53 -3.82 11.79
CA MET A 175 -11.11 -2.43 11.74
C MET A 175 -12.30 -1.53 12.02
N THR A 176 -12.11 -0.54 12.88
CA THR A 176 -13.02 0.60 13.04
C THR A 176 -12.24 1.89 12.84
N VAL A 177 -12.82 2.87 12.16
CA VAL A 177 -12.18 4.15 11.84
C VAL A 177 -13.14 5.28 12.18
N HIS A 178 -12.60 6.37 12.72
CA HIS A 178 -13.33 7.56 13.16
C HIS A 178 -12.64 8.85 12.70
N GLY A 179 -13.41 9.93 12.61
CA GLY A 179 -12.95 11.26 12.21
C GLY A 179 -13.46 11.70 10.82
N PRO A 180 -12.77 12.61 10.12
CA PRO A 180 -11.47 13.17 10.45
C PRO A 180 -11.54 14.26 11.51
N VAL A 181 -10.41 14.51 12.17
CA VAL A 181 -10.15 15.78 12.89
C VAL A 181 -9.00 16.51 12.21
N THR A 182 -9.03 17.83 12.20
CA THR A 182 -7.86 18.61 11.74
C THR A 182 -6.80 18.59 12.84
N SER A 183 -5.59 18.15 12.51
CA SER A 183 -4.46 18.05 13.45
C SER A 183 -3.14 18.28 12.73
N ASP A 184 -2.18 18.92 13.39
CA ASP A 184 -0.82 19.01 12.87
C ASP A 184 -0.18 17.62 12.75
N ILE A 185 0.55 17.40 11.65
CA ILE A 185 1.33 16.18 11.45
C ILE A 185 2.49 16.17 12.45
N PRO A 186 2.65 15.15 13.31
CA PRO A 186 3.81 15.04 14.20
C PRO A 186 5.13 15.09 13.45
N GLN A 187 6.09 15.89 13.94
CA GLN A 187 7.40 16.11 13.32
C GLN A 187 8.50 15.31 14.02
N SER A 188 8.42 13.99 13.96
CA SER A 188 9.36 13.08 14.66
C SER A 188 10.49 12.54 13.78
N HIS A 189 10.36 12.61 12.46
CA HIS A 189 11.30 12.04 11.49
C HIS A 189 11.49 12.99 10.30
N LYS A 190 12.45 12.68 9.42
CA LYS A 190 12.56 13.37 8.12
C LYS A 190 11.35 12.96 7.28
N GLN A 191 10.41 13.87 7.09
CA GLN A 191 9.16 13.66 6.38
C GLN A 191 8.89 14.84 5.45
N ALA A 192 8.23 14.58 4.33
CA ALA A 192 7.99 15.57 3.29
C ALA A 192 6.95 16.64 3.65
N TYR A 193 6.02 16.30 4.55
CA TYR A 193 4.86 17.14 4.86
C TYR A 193 4.79 17.49 6.35
N SER A 194 4.35 18.72 6.61
CA SER A 194 4.16 19.30 7.94
C SER A 194 2.88 20.15 8.02
N GLY A 195 2.58 20.64 9.22
CA GLY A 195 1.41 21.48 9.49
C GLY A 195 0.07 20.72 9.48
N PRO A 196 -1.06 21.44 9.33
CA PRO A 196 -2.40 20.87 9.52
C PRO A 196 -2.76 19.82 8.47
N ALA A 197 -3.31 18.69 8.90
CA ALA A 197 -3.77 17.60 8.04
C ALA A 197 -5.09 17.01 8.57
N LEU A 198 -5.79 16.26 7.73
CA LEU A 198 -6.95 15.47 8.15
C LEU A 198 -6.44 14.19 8.81
N ARG A 199 -6.77 13.98 10.09
CA ARG A 199 -6.40 12.78 10.83
C ARG A 199 -7.61 11.87 11.01
N CYS A 200 -7.51 10.64 10.53
CA CYS A 200 -8.44 9.56 10.85
C CYS A 200 -7.82 8.67 11.93
N ASP A 201 -8.54 8.40 13.00
CA ASP A 201 -8.12 7.48 14.05
C ASP A 201 -8.75 6.11 13.82
N PHE A 202 -7.98 5.03 13.96
CA PHE A 202 -8.45 3.67 13.72
C PHE A 202 -8.07 2.71 14.84
N VAL A 203 -8.83 1.62 14.94
CA VAL A 203 -8.56 0.52 15.85
C VAL A 203 -8.60 -0.79 15.08
N GLY A 204 -7.49 -1.53 15.12
CA GLY A 204 -7.39 -2.87 14.56
C GLY A 204 -7.44 -3.93 15.66
N GLN A 205 -8.22 -4.99 15.44
CA GLN A 205 -8.32 -6.11 16.37
C GLN A 205 -8.31 -7.43 15.60
N GLN A 206 -7.31 -8.29 15.83
CA GLN A 206 -7.34 -9.63 15.25
C GLN A 206 -8.46 -10.43 15.90
N ILE A 207 -9.33 -11.05 15.08
CA ILE A 207 -10.49 -11.82 15.55
C ILE A 207 -10.43 -13.31 15.16
N ALA A 208 -9.65 -13.68 14.15
CA ALA A 208 -9.45 -15.08 13.74
C ALA A 208 -8.05 -15.33 13.15
N GLY A 209 -7.71 -16.58 12.86
CA GLY A 209 -6.43 -16.97 12.25
C GLY A 209 -5.22 -16.76 13.17
N PHE A 210 -5.40 -16.95 14.47
CA PHE A 210 -4.30 -16.85 15.45
C PHE A 210 -3.32 -17.99 15.27
N VAL A 211 -2.03 -17.74 15.56
CA VAL A 211 -1.05 -18.82 15.65
C VAL A 211 -1.38 -19.68 16.88
N LYS A 212 -1.48 -21.00 16.67
CA LYS A 212 -1.73 -22.01 17.71
C LYS A 212 -0.70 -21.88 18.83
N ASP A 213 -1.17 -22.01 20.06
CA ASP A 213 -0.34 -21.95 21.27
C ASP A 213 0.55 -20.70 21.42
N SER A 214 0.26 -19.63 20.68
CA SER A 214 1.08 -18.43 20.75
C SER A 214 0.93 -17.73 22.10
N PRO A 215 2.03 -17.46 22.83
CA PRO A 215 1.97 -16.75 24.11
C PRO A 215 1.53 -15.28 23.93
N ASN A 216 1.47 -14.79 22.70
CA ASN A 216 1.04 -13.44 22.37
C ASN A 216 -0.42 -13.35 21.91
N ARG A 217 -1.20 -14.45 21.95
CA ARG A 217 -2.59 -14.48 21.45
C ARG A 217 -3.45 -13.37 22.05
N SER A 218 -3.43 -13.20 23.38
CA SER A 218 -4.18 -12.13 24.06
C SER A 218 -3.76 -10.73 23.61
N LYS A 219 -2.44 -10.51 23.41
CA LYS A 219 -1.93 -9.24 22.91
C LYS A 219 -2.35 -8.97 21.45
N MET A 220 -2.41 -10.00 20.62
CA MET A 220 -2.87 -9.88 19.22
C MET A 220 -4.39 -9.63 19.15
N ALA A 221 -5.16 -10.21 20.06
CA ALA A 221 -6.62 -10.04 20.15
C ALA A 221 -7.03 -8.72 20.83
N ALA A 222 -6.09 -8.02 21.46
CA ALA A 222 -6.36 -6.72 22.08
C ALA A 222 -6.50 -5.63 21.01
N PRO A 223 -7.44 -4.68 21.18
CA PRO A 223 -7.57 -3.52 20.29
C PRO A 223 -6.27 -2.73 20.18
N GLN A 224 -5.82 -2.48 18.95
CA GLN A 224 -4.60 -1.71 18.63
C GLN A 224 -4.99 -0.37 18.00
N PRO A 225 -4.87 0.75 18.72
CA PRO A 225 -5.15 2.06 18.17
C PRO A 225 -4.03 2.51 17.21
N GLY A 226 -4.42 3.32 16.24
CA GLY A 226 -3.53 4.02 15.33
C GLY A 226 -4.20 5.25 14.74
N SER A 227 -3.42 6.02 13.99
CA SER A 227 -3.84 7.26 13.35
C SER A 227 -3.21 7.37 11.97
N ALA A 228 -3.94 7.90 11.00
CA ALA A 228 -3.45 8.22 9.67
C ALA A 228 -3.74 9.69 9.36
N TRP A 229 -2.74 10.40 8.82
CA TRP A 229 -2.85 11.79 8.40
C TRP A 229 -2.84 11.89 6.88
N PHE A 230 -3.76 12.68 6.36
CA PHE A 230 -4.00 12.90 4.94
C PHE A 230 -3.84 14.38 4.60
N LYS A 231 -3.20 14.65 3.46
CA LYS A 231 -3.07 15.99 2.88
C LYS A 231 -3.76 15.99 1.52
N GLU A 232 -4.49 17.06 1.24
CA GLU A 232 -4.89 17.38 -0.12
C GLU A 232 -3.64 17.88 -0.87
N ILE A 233 -3.36 17.28 -2.01
CA ILE A 233 -2.21 17.63 -2.86
C ILE A 233 -2.72 17.90 -4.28
N ASP A 234 -2.35 19.05 -4.83
CA ASP A 234 -2.78 19.49 -6.15
C ASP A 234 -2.48 18.45 -7.24
N GLY A 235 -3.55 17.97 -7.88
CA GLY A 235 -3.53 16.96 -8.94
C GLY A 235 -3.29 15.51 -8.49
N ALA A 236 -3.14 15.25 -7.19
CA ALA A 236 -3.08 13.90 -6.61
C ALA A 236 -4.26 13.61 -5.67
N GLY A 237 -5.02 14.63 -5.27
CA GLY A 237 -6.15 14.50 -4.34
C GLY A 237 -5.69 14.29 -2.90
N LEU A 238 -6.49 13.58 -2.11
CA LEU A 238 -6.11 13.17 -0.76
C LEU A 238 -5.06 12.07 -0.77
N VAL A 239 -3.95 12.31 -0.08
CA VAL A 239 -2.81 11.40 -0.02
C VAL A 239 -2.44 11.13 1.44
N PRO A 240 -2.22 9.86 1.84
CA PRO A 240 -1.73 9.53 3.17
C PRO A 240 -0.27 9.95 3.30
N VAL A 241 0.04 10.86 4.22
CA VAL A 241 1.40 11.39 4.42
C VAL A 241 2.07 10.85 5.67
N ARG A 242 1.30 10.32 6.61
CA ARG A 242 1.80 9.69 7.84
C ARG A 242 0.81 8.66 8.38
N ILE A 243 1.31 7.56 8.91
CA ILE A 243 0.54 6.56 9.66
C ILE A 243 1.30 6.20 10.93
N GLU A 244 0.60 6.08 12.04
CA GLU A 244 1.13 5.61 13.31
C GLU A 244 0.23 4.53 13.90
N PHE A 245 0.82 3.49 14.48
CA PHE A 245 0.07 2.48 15.23
C PHE A 245 0.99 1.69 16.16
N ASN A 246 0.40 1.02 17.14
CA ASN A 246 1.12 0.06 17.97
C ASN A 246 0.96 -1.35 17.40
N HIS A 247 2.08 -2.03 17.17
CA HIS A 247 2.08 -3.45 16.84
C HIS A 247 2.46 -4.28 18.07
N PRO A 248 1.67 -5.30 18.46
CA PRO A 248 1.88 -6.07 19.70
C PRO A 248 3.28 -6.67 19.87
N LYS A 249 3.97 -6.97 18.77
CA LYS A 249 5.34 -7.54 18.77
C LYS A 249 6.43 -6.52 18.47
N LEU A 250 6.13 -5.48 17.67
CA LEU A 250 7.16 -4.57 17.13
C LEU A 250 7.24 -3.27 17.95
N GLY A 251 6.20 -2.96 18.73
CA GLY A 251 6.07 -1.68 19.44
C GLY A 251 5.43 -0.62 18.54
N HIS A 252 5.73 0.65 18.84
CA HIS A 252 5.23 1.77 18.05
C HIS A 252 5.86 1.77 16.66
N VAL A 253 5.01 1.82 15.64
CA VAL A 253 5.36 1.88 14.22
C VAL A 253 4.94 3.25 13.69
N THR A 254 5.85 3.90 12.99
CA THR A 254 5.60 5.17 12.31
C THR A 254 5.96 5.04 10.83
N VAL A 255 5.04 5.37 9.95
CA VAL A 255 5.22 5.39 8.49
C VAL A 255 5.14 6.84 8.05
N VAL A 256 6.15 7.37 7.37
CA VAL A 256 6.18 8.77 6.91
C VAL A 256 6.56 8.87 5.45
N MET A 257 5.86 9.72 4.71
CA MET A 257 6.20 10.03 3.32
C MET A 257 7.53 10.79 3.27
N GLN A 258 8.48 10.31 2.46
CA GLN A 258 9.85 10.85 2.39
C GLN A 258 9.98 12.03 1.42
N GLN A 259 9.21 12.03 0.33
CA GLN A 259 9.33 13.02 -0.74
C GLN A 259 7.99 13.67 -1.04
N PRO A 260 7.94 14.99 -1.27
CA PRO A 260 6.75 15.63 -1.79
C PRO A 260 6.41 15.07 -3.18
N LEU A 261 5.12 14.93 -3.48
CA LEU A 261 4.69 14.62 -4.83
C LEU A 261 5.06 15.76 -5.79
N PRO A 262 5.45 15.45 -7.03
CA PRO A 262 5.71 16.47 -8.03
C PRO A 262 4.43 17.28 -8.29
N PRO A 263 4.54 18.59 -8.57
CA PRO A 263 3.39 19.39 -8.93
C PRO A 263 2.74 18.82 -10.20
N SER A 264 1.40 18.82 -10.23
CA SER A 264 0.65 18.47 -11.43
C SER A 264 1.15 19.29 -12.62
N LYS A 265 1.53 18.63 -13.72
CA LYS A 265 1.72 19.32 -14.99
C LYS A 265 0.33 19.72 -15.46
N SER A 266 -0.11 20.93 -15.09
CA SER A 266 -1.31 21.52 -15.65
C SER A 266 -1.20 21.43 -17.16
N THR A 267 -2.10 20.69 -17.80
CA THR A 267 -2.24 20.68 -19.25
C THR A 267 -2.48 22.14 -19.62
N ALA A 268 -1.47 22.79 -20.20
CA ALA A 268 -1.65 24.12 -20.76
C ALA A 268 -2.74 23.97 -21.81
N VAL A 269 -3.93 24.48 -21.49
CA VAL A 269 -4.97 24.69 -22.48
C VAL A 269 -4.35 25.66 -23.48
N LEU A 270 -3.86 25.11 -24.59
CA LEU A 270 -3.61 25.85 -25.81
C LEU A 270 -4.97 26.42 -26.22
N SER A 271 -5.25 27.62 -25.72
CA SER A 271 -6.30 28.47 -26.26
C SER A 271 -5.80 28.88 -27.64
N GLN A 272 -6.38 28.28 -28.68
CA GLN A 272 -6.44 28.88 -30.01
C GLN A 272 -7.83 29.48 -30.18
#